data_AF-U5HHF6-F1
#
_entry.id   AF-U5HHF6-F1
#
_cell.length_a   1.000
_cell.length_b   1.000
_cell.length_c   1.000
_cell.angle_alpha   90.00
_cell.angle_beta   90.00
_cell.angle_gamma   90.00
#
_symmetry.space_group_name_H-M   'P 1'
#
loop_
_entity.id
_entity.type
_entity.pdbx_description
1 polymer ?
#
loop_
_entity_poly.entity_id
_entity_poly.type
_entity_poly.pdbx_seq_one_letter_code
_entity_poly.pdbx_strand_id
1 'polypeptide(L)'
;MSENVLVDRTNAALNLLNEHAFKAHELKVSVVLRSSTQRDATSLFDATNLTGYGDDDLGLVMDPDDKLSAVRDLKAFKDSVSALKFACLESNTKVFFVENVLDPQGPKFVSLEENDALERQRLQSKIELKERKTRAIELEEQIRSEADVLDGRLRQTEEDAMRITIDEAFAQLEAHDGEIVEIGTKIRDAEAKLPRTKSAIKTAKGKLDQLKMVNREMSKELEERQAKGTRDERAEEGCRWITNTTALYSSLMGIRSAYSVGAPPTDMILELETTEGNVRALKIEYGPDGRMRGASLVDSSDDIEDLVEARLQSQDVRSLVQDVRARILR
;
A
#
# COMPACT_ATOMS: atom_id res chain seq x y z
N MET A 1 -12.70 -6.77 0.55
CA MET A 1 -13.67 -7.89 0.46
C MET A 1 -12.93 -9.13 0.92
N SER A 2 -13.47 -9.86 1.91
CA SER A 2 -12.75 -10.87 2.69
C SER A 2 -12.24 -12.05 1.84
N GLU A 3 -10.97 -12.44 2.02
CA GLU A 3 -10.31 -13.61 1.42
C GLU A 3 -11.15 -14.90 1.50
N ASN A 4 -11.96 -15.04 2.54
CA ASN A 4 -12.84 -16.19 2.73
C ASN A 4 -13.87 -16.34 1.59
N VAL A 5 -14.32 -15.22 0.99
CA VAL A 5 -15.31 -15.24 -0.11
C VAL A 5 -14.69 -15.74 -1.41
N LEU A 6 -13.39 -15.51 -1.62
CA LEU A 6 -12.67 -16.00 -2.79
C LEU A 6 -12.40 -17.50 -2.67
N VAL A 7 -11.95 -17.95 -1.50
CA VAL A 7 -11.70 -19.37 -1.21
C VAL A 7 -13.00 -20.19 -1.35
N ASP A 8 -14.12 -19.68 -0.84
CA ASP A 8 -15.42 -20.33 -0.97
C ASP A 8 -15.90 -20.43 -2.43
N ARG A 9 -15.63 -19.41 -3.25
CA ARG A 9 -15.97 -19.43 -4.69
C ARG A 9 -15.11 -20.43 -5.47
N THR A 10 -13.81 -20.51 -5.19
CA THR A 10 -12.92 -21.48 -5.83
C THR A 10 -13.27 -22.92 -5.43
N ASN A 11 -13.63 -23.15 -4.16
CA ASN A 11 -14.06 -24.46 -3.69
C ASN A 11 -15.41 -24.86 -4.32
N ALA A 12 -16.34 -23.92 -4.49
CA ALA A 12 -17.59 -24.16 -5.20
C ALA A 12 -17.38 -24.49 -6.69
N ALA A 13 -16.43 -23.83 -7.36
CA ALA A 13 -16.11 -24.10 -8.76
C ALA A 13 -15.46 -25.47 -8.96
N LEU A 14 -14.57 -25.89 -8.04
CA LEU A 14 -13.94 -27.21 -8.08
C LEU A 14 -14.95 -28.34 -7.83
N ASN A 15 -15.91 -28.13 -6.93
CA ASN A 15 -16.98 -29.11 -6.69
C ASN A 15 -17.92 -29.24 -7.91
N LEU A 16 -18.25 -28.15 -8.59
CA LEU A 16 -19.01 -28.18 -9.85
C LEU A 16 -18.26 -28.93 -10.95
N LEU A 17 -16.95 -28.71 -11.08
CA LEU A 17 -16.13 -29.41 -12.08
C LEU A 17 -16.12 -30.93 -11.84
N ASN A 18 -16.03 -31.34 -10.57
CA ASN A 18 -16.10 -32.76 -10.19
C ASN A 18 -17.48 -33.36 -10.51
N GLU A 19 -18.58 -32.67 -10.19
CA GLU A 19 -19.93 -33.15 -10.54
C GLU A 19 -20.14 -33.30 -12.06
N HIS A 20 -19.59 -32.37 -12.86
CA HIS A 20 -19.64 -32.47 -14.32
C HIS A 20 -18.78 -33.61 -14.87
N ALA A 21 -17.63 -33.89 -14.26
CA ALA A 21 -16.76 -35.01 -14.64
C ALA A 21 -17.43 -36.37 -14.36
N PHE A 22 -18.13 -36.52 -13.24
CA PHE A 22 -18.88 -37.73 -12.91
C PHE A 22 -20.10 -37.95 -13.82
N LYS A 23 -20.86 -36.90 -14.15
CA LYS A 23 -21.98 -36.99 -15.11
C LYS A 23 -21.53 -37.38 -16.53
N ALA A 24 -20.34 -36.96 -16.96
CA ALA A 24 -19.77 -37.38 -18.23
C ALA A 24 -19.38 -38.87 -18.25
N HIS A 25 -19.08 -39.45 -17.08
CA HIS A 25 -18.75 -40.86 -16.94
C HIS A 25 -20.01 -41.75 -16.93
N GLU A 26 -21.12 -41.29 -16.36
CA GLU A 26 -22.43 -41.98 -16.44
C GLU A 26 -22.96 -42.06 -17.88
N LEU A 27 -22.76 -41.01 -18.69
CA LEU A 27 -23.17 -41.00 -20.10
C LEU A 27 -22.37 -41.97 -20.99
N LYS A 28 -21.19 -42.43 -20.53
CA LYS A 28 -20.43 -43.49 -21.23
C LYS A 28 -20.92 -44.91 -20.92
N VAL A 29 -21.69 -45.09 -19.84
CA VAL A 29 -22.13 -46.43 -19.39
C VAL A 29 -23.55 -46.78 -19.91
N SER A 30 -24.34 -45.80 -20.37
CA SER A 30 -25.73 -46.01 -20.79
C SER A 30 -25.95 -46.36 -22.27
N VAL A 31 -24.89 -46.70 -23.04
CA VAL A 31 -25.07 -47.30 -24.37
C VAL A 31 -25.49 -48.76 -24.19
N VAL A 32 -26.80 -48.97 -24.15
CA VAL A 32 -27.47 -50.28 -24.15
C VAL A 32 -27.14 -51.01 -25.46
N LEU A 33 -26.20 -51.97 -25.39
CA LEU A 33 -26.03 -53.00 -26.41
C LEU A 33 -27.26 -53.92 -26.34
N ARG A 34 -28.17 -53.77 -27.31
CA ARG A 34 -29.28 -54.72 -27.51
C ARG A 34 -28.71 -56.10 -27.79
N SER A 35 -29.07 -57.05 -26.93
CA SER A 35 -28.86 -58.48 -27.11
C SER A 35 -29.66 -59.01 -28.31
N SER A 36 -28.99 -59.48 -29.35
CA SER A 36 -29.54 -60.47 -30.28
C SER A 36 -28.91 -61.83 -30.00
N THR A 37 -29.80 -62.80 -29.87
CA THR A 37 -29.66 -64.18 -29.43
C THR A 37 -28.74 -65.08 -30.26
N GLN A 38 -27.93 -65.86 -29.53
CA GLN A 38 -27.79 -67.33 -29.59
C GLN A 38 -27.49 -68.05 -30.93
N ARG A 39 -26.25 -68.59 -30.97
CA ARG A 39 -25.75 -69.81 -31.65
C ARG A 39 -25.86 -69.89 -33.19
N ASP A 40 -24.70 -69.93 -33.85
CA ASP A 40 -24.22 -71.16 -34.49
C ASP A 40 -22.72 -71.10 -34.79
N ALA A 41 -22.11 -72.28 -34.80
CA ALA A 41 -20.68 -72.52 -34.82
C ALA A 41 -20.03 -72.34 -36.21
N THR A 42 -18.69 -72.34 -36.17
CA THR A 42 -17.71 -72.60 -37.24
C THR A 42 -17.17 -71.42 -38.06
N SER A 43 -15.94 -71.03 -37.71
CA SER A 43 -14.80 -70.81 -38.62
C SER A 43 -15.07 -70.09 -39.94
N LEU A 44 -14.76 -68.79 -39.99
CA LEU A 44 -13.76 -68.19 -40.89
C LEU A 44 -13.84 -66.68 -40.68
N PHE A 45 -12.78 -66.03 -40.20
CA PHE A 45 -12.37 -64.64 -40.44
C PHE A 45 -11.45 -64.25 -39.28
N ASP A 46 -10.19 -64.61 -39.50
CA ASP A 46 -9.05 -64.27 -38.68
C ASP A 46 -8.93 -62.74 -38.58
N ALA A 47 -9.12 -62.21 -37.38
CA ALA A 47 -9.13 -60.77 -37.09
C ALA A 47 -7.75 -60.10 -37.24
N THR A 48 -6.71 -60.89 -37.51
CA THR A 48 -5.35 -60.44 -37.81
C THR A 48 -5.20 -59.84 -39.20
N ASN A 49 -6.11 -60.12 -40.14
CA ASN A 49 -6.02 -59.62 -41.52
C ASN A 49 -6.57 -58.19 -41.73
N LEU A 50 -7.21 -57.58 -40.73
CA LEU A 50 -7.78 -56.23 -40.85
C LEU A 50 -6.79 -55.12 -40.48
N THR A 51 -5.75 -55.48 -39.73
CA THR A 51 -4.60 -54.62 -39.43
C THR A 51 -3.45 -55.12 -40.29
N GLY A 52 -3.21 -54.51 -41.46
CA GLY A 52 -2.15 -54.93 -42.37
C GLY A 52 -0.74 -54.78 -41.78
N TYR A 53 -0.38 -55.67 -40.87
CA TYR A 53 0.92 -55.78 -40.23
C TYR A 53 1.57 -57.07 -40.70
N GLY A 54 2.60 -56.93 -41.53
CA GLY A 54 3.54 -58.00 -41.78
C GLY A 54 4.37 -58.24 -40.53
N ASP A 55 4.39 -59.51 -40.11
CA ASP A 55 5.40 -60.34 -39.44
C ASP A 55 6.69 -59.75 -38.82
N ASP A 56 6.69 -58.50 -38.36
CA ASP A 56 7.78 -57.94 -37.53
C ASP A 56 7.26 -57.75 -36.10
N ASP A 57 7.78 -58.61 -35.23
CA ASP A 57 7.48 -58.80 -33.80
C ASP A 57 7.95 -57.63 -32.92
N LEU A 58 7.53 -56.40 -33.26
CA LEU A 58 7.70 -55.20 -32.45
C LEU A 58 6.34 -54.80 -31.90
N GLY A 59 6.00 -55.40 -30.75
CA GLY A 59 4.89 -54.96 -29.93
C GLY A 59 4.95 -53.45 -29.69
N LEU A 60 3.78 -52.82 -29.50
CA LEU A 60 3.62 -51.40 -29.16
C LEU A 60 4.49 -51.01 -27.94
N VAL A 61 5.76 -50.70 -28.16
CA VAL A 61 6.62 -50.00 -27.23
C VAL A 61 6.41 -48.52 -27.53
N MET A 62 5.47 -47.90 -26.81
CA MET A 62 5.31 -46.45 -26.83
C MET A 62 6.47 -45.85 -26.04
N ASP A 63 7.59 -45.58 -26.70
CA ASP A 63 8.65 -44.74 -26.14
C ASP A 63 8.16 -43.27 -26.16
N PRO A 64 7.99 -42.60 -25.01
CA PRO A 64 7.49 -41.22 -24.95
C PRO A 64 8.39 -40.21 -25.67
N ASP A 65 9.65 -40.55 -25.95
CA ASP A 65 10.59 -39.67 -26.65
C ASP A 65 10.62 -39.87 -28.18
N ASP A 66 9.99 -40.92 -28.72
CA ASP A 66 9.93 -41.16 -30.18
C ASP A 66 8.77 -40.42 -30.85
N LYS A 67 8.99 -39.12 -31.04
CA LYS A 67 8.04 -38.20 -31.71
C LYS A 67 7.77 -38.57 -33.17
N LEU A 68 8.67 -39.27 -33.84
CA LEU A 68 8.53 -39.60 -35.26
C LEU A 68 7.57 -40.78 -35.47
N SER A 69 7.69 -41.81 -34.63
CA SER A 69 6.75 -42.94 -34.64
C SER A 69 5.34 -42.50 -34.23
N ALA A 70 5.22 -41.64 -33.21
CA ALA A 70 3.92 -41.09 -32.80
C ALA A 70 3.22 -40.29 -33.93
N VAL A 71 3.97 -39.52 -34.72
CA VAL A 71 3.41 -38.80 -35.88
C VAL A 71 2.94 -39.76 -36.97
N ARG A 72 3.68 -40.84 -37.21
CA ARG A 72 3.32 -41.88 -38.19
C ARG A 72 2.02 -42.59 -37.78
N ASP A 73 1.91 -42.94 -36.50
CA ASP A 73 0.75 -43.65 -35.96
C ASP A 73 -0.49 -42.74 -35.91
N LEU A 74 -0.32 -41.45 -35.56
CA LEU A 74 -1.39 -40.47 -35.64
C LEU A 74 -1.91 -40.28 -37.07
N LYS A 75 -1.02 -40.34 -38.07
CA LYS A 75 -1.41 -40.29 -39.48
C LYS A 75 -2.20 -41.54 -39.88
N ALA A 76 -1.71 -42.73 -39.53
CA ALA A 76 -2.41 -43.98 -39.80
C ALA A 76 -3.78 -44.04 -39.12
N PHE A 77 -3.88 -43.56 -37.87
CA PHE A 77 -5.14 -43.43 -37.14
C PHE A 77 -6.09 -42.43 -37.80
N LYS A 78 -5.59 -41.27 -38.23
CA LYS A 78 -6.41 -40.29 -38.97
C LYS A 78 -6.97 -40.89 -40.26
N ASP A 79 -6.15 -41.64 -40.99
CA ASP A 79 -6.54 -42.27 -42.25
C ASP A 79 -7.60 -43.36 -42.01
N SER A 80 -7.44 -44.20 -40.98
CA SER A 80 -8.44 -45.22 -40.61
C SER A 80 -9.75 -44.61 -40.10
N VAL A 81 -9.68 -43.55 -39.29
CA VAL A 81 -10.88 -42.81 -38.84
C VAL A 81 -11.58 -42.14 -40.02
N SER A 82 -10.83 -41.63 -41.00
CA SER A 82 -11.42 -41.07 -42.21
C SER A 82 -12.14 -42.12 -43.04
N ALA A 83 -11.53 -43.30 -43.23
CA ALA A 83 -12.14 -44.43 -43.91
C ALA A 83 -13.39 -44.95 -43.17
N LEU A 84 -13.33 -45.03 -41.84
CA LEU A 84 -14.47 -45.41 -41.01
C LEU A 84 -15.61 -44.38 -41.11
N LYS A 85 -15.28 -43.08 -41.13
CA LYS A 85 -16.27 -42.02 -41.34
C LYS A 85 -16.94 -42.17 -42.71
N PHE A 86 -16.18 -42.47 -43.77
CA PHE A 86 -16.76 -42.73 -45.10
C PHE A 86 -17.65 -43.97 -45.11
N ALA A 87 -17.21 -45.09 -44.52
CA ALA A 87 -18.01 -46.30 -44.43
C ALA A 87 -19.29 -46.10 -43.60
N CYS A 88 -19.23 -45.34 -42.52
CA CYS A 88 -20.38 -45.00 -41.69
C CYS A 88 -21.36 -44.08 -42.45
N LEU A 89 -20.85 -43.08 -43.17
CA LEU A 89 -21.68 -42.23 -44.03
C LEU A 89 -22.34 -43.05 -45.14
N GLU A 90 -21.60 -43.94 -45.80
CA GLU A 90 -22.14 -44.81 -46.84
C GLU A 90 -23.22 -45.74 -46.28
N SER A 91 -22.97 -46.38 -45.13
CA SER A 91 -23.97 -47.21 -44.43
C SER A 91 -25.22 -46.40 -44.07
N ASN A 92 -25.06 -45.19 -43.52
CA ASN A 92 -26.18 -44.32 -43.18
C ASN A 92 -26.97 -43.87 -44.42
N THR A 93 -26.29 -43.57 -45.54
CA THR A 93 -26.99 -43.24 -46.80
C THR A 93 -27.74 -44.44 -47.37
N LYS A 94 -27.21 -45.65 -47.24
CA LYS A 94 -27.89 -46.88 -47.65
C LYS A 94 -29.10 -47.16 -46.77
N VAL A 95 -28.99 -47.00 -45.45
CA VAL A 95 -30.11 -47.12 -44.51
C VAL A 95 -31.19 -46.09 -44.82
N PHE A 96 -30.82 -44.83 -45.00
CA PHE A 96 -31.75 -43.76 -45.35
C PHE A 96 -32.43 -44.01 -46.70
N PHE A 97 -31.71 -44.53 -47.70
CA PHE A 97 -32.29 -44.90 -49.00
C PHE A 97 -33.29 -46.06 -48.86
N VAL A 98 -32.93 -47.10 -48.11
CA VAL A 98 -33.81 -48.25 -47.85
C VAL A 98 -35.07 -47.79 -47.09
N GLU A 99 -34.91 -46.91 -46.10
CA GLU A 99 -36.01 -46.33 -45.32
C GLU A 99 -36.92 -45.45 -46.21
N ASN A 100 -36.36 -44.65 -47.12
CA ASN A 100 -37.13 -43.81 -48.05
C ASN A 100 -37.84 -44.60 -49.17
N VAL A 101 -37.29 -45.76 -49.58
CA VAL A 101 -37.89 -46.63 -50.60
C VAL A 101 -38.95 -47.56 -50.00
N LEU A 102 -38.82 -47.92 -48.72
CA LEU A 102 -39.76 -48.78 -47.99
C LEU A 102 -40.85 -48.01 -47.23
N ASP A 103 -40.87 -46.67 -47.27
CA ASP A 103 -41.89 -45.86 -46.59
C ASP A 103 -43.27 -46.07 -47.26
N PRO A 104 -44.31 -46.54 -46.54
CA PRO A 104 -45.63 -46.85 -47.12
C PRO A 104 -46.39 -45.64 -47.70
N GLN A 105 -45.90 -44.41 -47.51
CA GLN A 105 -46.44 -43.16 -48.06
C GLN A 105 -45.75 -42.71 -49.36
N GLY A 106 -44.80 -43.49 -49.89
CA GLY A 106 -44.00 -43.15 -51.07
C GLY A 106 -42.75 -42.31 -50.72
N PRO A 107 -41.83 -42.09 -51.68
CA PRO A 107 -40.56 -41.42 -51.41
C PRO A 107 -40.79 -39.99 -50.90
N LYS A 108 -40.23 -39.64 -49.74
CA LYS A 108 -40.25 -38.27 -49.22
C LYS A 108 -39.29 -37.41 -50.04
N PHE A 109 -39.82 -36.76 -51.07
CA PHE A 109 -39.11 -35.69 -51.77
C PHE A 109 -39.13 -34.45 -50.87
N VAL A 110 -37.97 -34.05 -50.36
CA VAL A 110 -37.79 -32.74 -49.71
C VAL A 110 -38.24 -31.68 -50.70
N SER A 111 -39.19 -30.84 -50.31
CA SER A 111 -39.70 -29.81 -51.23
C SER A 111 -38.59 -28.79 -51.50
N LEU A 112 -38.60 -28.18 -52.69
CA LEU A 112 -37.61 -27.16 -53.06
C LEU A 112 -37.59 -26.02 -52.03
N GLU A 113 -38.75 -25.67 -51.46
CA GLU A 113 -38.89 -24.63 -50.44
C GLU A 113 -38.27 -25.00 -49.09
N GLU A 114 -38.39 -26.26 -48.67
CA GLU A 114 -37.75 -26.76 -47.45
C GLU A 114 -36.23 -26.79 -47.59
N ASN A 115 -35.73 -27.15 -48.78
CA ASN A 115 -34.30 -27.18 -49.06
C ASN A 115 -33.72 -25.75 -49.11
N ASP A 116 -34.41 -24.81 -49.75
CA ASP A 116 -34.04 -23.39 -49.77
C ASP A 116 -34.04 -22.78 -48.35
N ALA A 117 -35.01 -23.13 -47.50
CA ALA A 117 -35.05 -22.69 -46.11
C ALA A 117 -33.87 -23.25 -45.30
N LEU A 118 -33.52 -24.51 -45.52
CA LEU A 118 -32.40 -25.18 -44.86
C LEU A 118 -31.05 -24.61 -45.32
N GLU A 119 -30.92 -24.25 -46.60
CA GLU A 119 -29.75 -23.55 -47.12
C GLU A 119 -29.57 -22.16 -46.49
N ARG A 120 -30.65 -21.38 -46.36
CA ARG A 120 -30.60 -20.08 -45.66
C ARG A 120 -30.18 -20.24 -44.21
N GLN A 121 -30.72 -21.23 -43.49
CA GLN A 121 -30.35 -21.50 -42.11
C GLN A 121 -28.88 -21.92 -41.97
N ARG A 122 -28.38 -22.77 -42.89
CA ARG A 122 -26.96 -23.17 -42.92
C ARG A 122 -26.05 -21.98 -43.21
N LEU A 123 -26.48 -21.07 -44.08
CA LEU A 123 -25.71 -19.87 -44.45
C LEU A 123 -25.65 -18.89 -43.28
N GLN A 124 -26.76 -18.66 -42.57
CA GLN A 124 -26.81 -17.90 -41.33
C GLN A 124 -25.92 -18.52 -40.24
N SER A 125 -26.08 -19.81 -39.97
CA SER A 125 -25.25 -20.54 -38.99
C SER A 125 -23.76 -20.48 -39.34
N LYS A 126 -23.41 -20.49 -40.63
CA LYS A 126 -22.03 -20.35 -41.11
C LYS A 126 -21.49 -18.93 -40.92
N ILE A 127 -22.31 -17.90 -41.08
CA ILE A 127 -21.93 -16.52 -40.78
C ILE A 127 -21.69 -16.35 -39.29
N GLU A 128 -22.62 -16.80 -38.44
CA GLU A 128 -22.48 -16.76 -36.98
C GLU A 128 -21.24 -17.53 -36.50
N LEU A 129 -20.97 -18.70 -37.08
CA LEU A 129 -19.77 -19.47 -36.74
C LEU A 129 -18.49 -18.74 -37.11
N LYS A 130 -18.46 -18.04 -38.25
CA LYS A 130 -17.31 -17.22 -38.65
C LYS A 130 -17.09 -16.05 -37.71
N GLU A 131 -18.15 -15.34 -37.33
CA GLU A 131 -18.07 -14.22 -36.37
C GLU A 131 -17.62 -14.69 -34.98
N ARG A 132 -18.12 -15.83 -34.51
CA ARG A 132 -17.65 -16.40 -33.24
C ARG A 132 -16.19 -16.83 -33.32
N LYS A 133 -15.75 -17.36 -34.48
CA LYS A 133 -14.36 -17.75 -34.69
C LYS A 133 -13.43 -16.53 -34.69
N THR A 134 -13.81 -15.42 -35.32
CA THR A 134 -12.99 -14.20 -35.30
C THR A 134 -12.88 -13.63 -33.89
N ARG A 135 -13.99 -13.56 -33.14
CA ARG A 135 -13.96 -13.13 -31.73
C ARG A 135 -13.11 -14.04 -30.85
N ALA A 136 -13.15 -15.35 -31.07
CA ALA A 136 -12.32 -16.28 -30.32
C ALA A 136 -10.82 -16.06 -30.58
N ILE A 137 -10.44 -15.78 -31.83
CA ILE A 137 -9.05 -15.47 -32.19
C ILE A 137 -8.60 -14.15 -31.55
N GLU A 138 -9.44 -13.11 -31.60
CA GLU A 138 -9.15 -11.81 -30.96
C GLU A 138 -8.95 -11.95 -29.45
N LEU A 139 -9.79 -12.75 -28.78
CA LEU A 139 -9.65 -13.03 -27.35
C LEU A 139 -8.40 -13.86 -27.04
N GLU A 140 -8.06 -14.85 -27.87
CA GLU A 140 -6.83 -15.63 -27.70
C GLU A 140 -5.60 -14.74 -27.82
N GLU A 141 -5.59 -13.80 -28.78
CA GLU A 141 -4.52 -12.83 -28.96
C GLU A 141 -4.40 -11.88 -27.77
N GLN A 142 -5.53 -11.38 -27.25
CA GLN A 142 -5.55 -10.57 -26.04
C GLN A 142 -5.00 -11.33 -24.82
N ILE A 143 -5.47 -12.56 -24.59
CA ILE A 143 -5.00 -13.39 -23.48
C ILE A 143 -3.50 -13.67 -23.61
N ARG A 144 -3.01 -13.99 -24.81
CA ARG A 144 -1.58 -14.22 -25.05
C ARG A 144 -0.77 -12.95 -24.75
N SER A 145 -1.22 -11.79 -25.23
CA SER A 145 -0.54 -10.51 -24.98
C SER A 145 -0.50 -10.14 -23.49
N GLU A 146 -1.57 -10.42 -22.74
CA GLU A 146 -1.64 -10.15 -21.31
C GLU A 146 -0.75 -11.11 -20.53
N ALA A 147 -0.73 -12.39 -20.91
CA ALA A 147 0.18 -13.38 -20.34
C ALA A 147 1.66 -12.98 -20.54
N ASP A 148 2.05 -12.55 -21.74
CA ASP A 148 3.41 -12.12 -22.03
C ASP A 148 3.82 -10.90 -21.18
N VAL A 149 2.90 -9.95 -20.97
CA VAL A 149 3.13 -8.79 -20.10
C VAL A 149 3.29 -9.21 -18.64
N LEU A 150 2.47 -10.14 -18.16
CA LEU A 150 2.57 -10.65 -16.79
C LEU A 150 3.87 -11.42 -16.56
N ASP A 151 4.27 -12.27 -17.50
CA ASP A 151 5.55 -13.00 -17.44
C ASP A 151 6.74 -12.03 -17.44
N GLY A 152 6.70 -10.98 -18.25
CA GLY A 152 7.72 -9.93 -18.25
C GLY A 152 7.82 -9.21 -16.89
N ARG A 153 6.68 -8.91 -16.25
CA ARG A 153 6.65 -8.29 -14.93
C ARG A 153 7.18 -9.21 -13.84
N LEU A 154 6.82 -10.49 -13.87
CA LEU A 154 7.32 -11.48 -12.91
C LEU A 154 8.85 -11.59 -12.99
N ARG A 155 9.41 -11.69 -14.19
CA ARG A 155 10.86 -11.72 -14.38
C ARG A 155 11.55 -10.47 -13.87
N GLN A 156 10.99 -9.28 -14.10
CA GLN A 156 11.53 -8.05 -13.54
C GLN A 156 11.52 -8.07 -12.00
N THR A 157 10.42 -8.49 -11.39
CA THR A 157 10.36 -8.59 -9.92
C THR A 157 11.30 -9.64 -9.35
N GLU A 158 11.50 -10.76 -10.05
CA GLU A 158 12.44 -11.80 -9.65
C GLU A 158 13.89 -11.32 -9.80
N GLU A 159 14.22 -10.61 -10.87
CA GLU A 159 15.52 -9.96 -11.06
C GLU A 159 15.77 -8.91 -9.98
N ASP A 160 14.78 -8.07 -9.65
CA ASP A 160 14.90 -7.05 -8.61
C ASP A 160 15.04 -7.67 -7.20
N ALA A 161 14.32 -8.77 -6.93
CA ALA A 161 14.45 -9.51 -5.69
C ALA A 161 15.79 -10.27 -5.57
N MET A 162 16.32 -10.78 -6.69
CA MET A 162 17.66 -11.42 -6.74
C MET A 162 18.81 -10.40 -6.78
N ARG A 163 18.54 -9.11 -7.02
CA ARG A 163 19.56 -8.05 -7.05
C ARG A 163 20.00 -7.58 -5.68
N ILE A 164 19.23 -7.84 -4.62
CA ILE A 164 19.76 -7.69 -3.26
C ILE A 164 20.61 -8.92 -3.01
N THR A 165 21.91 -8.73 -3.09
CA THR A 165 22.86 -9.78 -2.73
C THR A 165 22.65 -10.18 -1.26
N ILE A 166 22.96 -11.44 -0.93
CA ILE A 166 22.87 -11.93 0.45
C ILE A 166 23.64 -10.99 1.40
N ASP A 167 24.78 -10.46 0.95
CA ASP A 167 25.60 -9.50 1.70
C ASP A 167 24.88 -8.16 1.94
N GLU A 168 24.13 -7.64 0.96
CA GLU A 168 23.32 -6.42 1.13
C GLU A 168 22.14 -6.66 2.08
N ALA A 169 21.50 -7.83 2.01
CA ALA A 169 20.45 -8.19 2.95
C ALA A 169 20.98 -8.32 4.39
N PHE A 170 22.16 -8.91 4.58
CA PHE A 170 22.83 -8.97 5.87
C PHE A 170 23.23 -7.58 6.37
N ALA A 171 23.77 -6.71 5.50
CA ALA A 171 24.11 -5.34 5.86
C ALA A 171 22.88 -4.53 6.30
N GLN A 172 21.74 -4.72 5.63
CA GLN A 172 20.46 -4.10 6.04
C GLN A 172 19.96 -4.65 7.37
N LEU A 173 20.07 -5.96 7.61
CA LEU A 173 19.71 -6.57 8.89
C LEU A 173 20.58 -6.04 10.04
N GLU A 174 21.90 -5.96 9.85
CA GLU A 174 22.81 -5.40 10.85
C GLU A 174 22.52 -3.91 11.13
N ALA A 175 22.18 -3.14 10.10
CA ALA A 175 21.77 -1.75 10.26
C ALA A 175 20.48 -1.64 11.11
N HIS A 176 19.47 -2.46 10.81
CA HIS A 176 18.23 -2.50 11.59
C HIS A 176 18.45 -2.99 13.03
N ASP A 177 19.31 -3.97 13.25
CA ASP A 177 19.68 -4.40 14.60
C ASP A 177 20.36 -3.26 15.38
N GLY A 178 21.23 -2.49 14.72
CA GLY A 178 21.83 -1.27 15.27
C GLY A 178 20.77 -0.23 15.67
N GLU A 179 19.80 0.04 14.80
CA GLU A 179 18.69 0.95 15.06
C GLU A 179 17.83 0.49 16.24
N ILE A 180 17.51 -0.81 16.33
CA ILE A 180 16.74 -1.40 17.43
C ILE A 180 17.48 -1.21 18.76
N VAL A 181 18.79 -1.45 18.78
CA VAL A 181 19.61 -1.21 19.97
C VAL A 181 19.60 0.27 20.35
N GLU A 182 19.78 1.18 19.39
CA GLU A 182 19.77 2.61 19.64
C GLU A 182 18.41 3.08 20.20
N ILE A 183 17.30 2.68 19.59
CA ILE A 183 15.95 2.98 20.08
C ILE A 183 15.75 2.38 21.47
N GLY A 184 16.22 1.15 21.71
CA GLY A 184 16.14 0.50 23.01
C GLY A 184 16.93 1.22 24.11
N THR A 185 18.06 1.85 23.78
CA THR A 185 18.81 2.70 24.73
C THR A 185 18.08 4.02 25.01
N LYS A 186 17.54 4.68 23.97
CA LYS A 186 16.72 5.91 24.11
C LYS A 186 15.50 5.68 24.99
N ILE A 187 14.81 4.54 24.83
CA ILE A 187 13.67 4.17 25.68
C ILE A 187 14.10 4.01 27.14
N ARG A 188 15.17 3.24 27.41
CA ARG A 188 15.70 3.06 28.77
C ARG A 188 16.10 4.37 29.42
N ASP A 189 16.74 5.26 28.69
CA ASP A 189 17.12 6.59 29.19
C ASP A 189 15.91 7.47 29.48
N ALA A 190 14.89 7.42 28.63
CA ALA A 190 13.62 8.13 28.85
C ALA A 190 12.89 7.58 30.09
N GLU A 191 12.83 6.26 30.24
CA GLU A 191 12.24 5.59 31.41
C GLU A 191 12.99 5.94 32.69
N ALA A 192 14.33 6.05 32.65
CA ALA A 192 15.14 6.48 33.78
C ALA A 192 14.95 7.96 34.15
N LYS A 193 14.65 8.83 33.16
CA LYS A 193 14.35 10.25 33.38
C LYS A 193 12.93 10.47 33.91
N LEU A 194 11.99 9.60 33.55
CA LEU A 194 10.57 9.68 33.94
C LEU A 194 10.32 9.82 35.46
N PRO A 195 10.95 9.02 36.37
CA PRO A 195 10.72 9.18 37.80
C PRO A 195 11.24 10.54 38.32
N ARG A 196 12.36 11.03 37.78
CA ARG A 196 12.95 12.33 38.18
C ARG A 196 12.04 13.49 37.77
N THR A 197 11.53 13.46 36.54
CA THR A 197 10.59 14.49 36.06
C THR A 197 9.26 14.41 36.82
N LYS A 198 8.73 13.21 37.07
CA LYS A 198 7.53 13.02 37.91
C LYS A 198 7.72 13.57 39.33
N SER A 199 8.86 13.32 39.97
CA SER A 199 9.14 13.89 41.29
C SER A 199 9.26 15.41 41.25
N ALA A 200 9.95 15.97 40.24
CA ALA A 200 10.07 17.42 40.07
C ALA A 200 8.70 18.09 39.86
N ILE A 201 7.84 17.49 39.03
CA ILE A 201 6.46 17.95 38.79
C ILE A 201 5.65 17.90 40.08
N LYS A 202 5.77 16.80 40.86
CA LYS A 202 5.07 16.69 42.15
C LYS A 202 5.50 17.80 43.12
N THR A 203 6.79 18.09 43.20
CA THR A 203 7.32 19.19 44.03
C THR A 203 6.86 20.55 43.53
N ALA A 204 6.92 20.80 42.22
CA ALA A 204 6.47 22.06 41.62
C ALA A 204 4.97 22.29 41.83
N LYS A 205 4.14 21.24 41.69
CA LYS A 205 2.71 21.28 41.99
C LYS A 205 2.47 21.63 43.47
N GLY A 206 3.20 21.01 44.39
CA GLY A 206 3.11 21.34 45.81
C GLY A 206 3.44 22.81 46.10
N LYS A 207 4.50 23.35 45.49
CA LYS A 207 4.85 24.78 45.60
C LYS A 207 3.78 25.69 44.99
N LEU A 208 3.22 25.31 43.84
CA LEU A 208 2.14 26.07 43.21
C LEU A 208 0.90 26.13 44.08
N ASP A 209 0.53 25.00 44.71
CA ASP A 209 -0.63 24.95 45.60
C ASP A 209 -0.39 25.79 46.88
N GLN A 210 0.83 25.77 47.42
CA GLN A 210 1.23 26.67 48.52
C GLN A 210 1.15 28.14 48.11
N LEU A 211 1.70 28.51 46.95
CA LEU A 211 1.63 29.89 46.44
C LEU A 211 0.19 30.32 46.18
N LYS A 212 -0.69 29.43 45.71
CA LYS A 212 -2.12 29.72 45.57
C LYS A 212 -2.80 29.98 46.90
N MET A 213 -2.43 29.24 47.95
CA MET A 213 -2.95 29.51 49.30
C MET A 213 -2.48 30.85 49.83
N VAL A 214 -1.17 31.13 49.75
CA VAL A 214 -0.59 32.43 50.16
C VAL A 214 -1.21 33.56 49.36
N ASN A 215 -1.40 33.41 48.05
CA ASN A 215 -2.01 34.45 47.23
C ASN A 215 -3.47 34.69 47.62
N ARG A 216 -4.23 33.64 47.96
CA ARG A 216 -5.60 33.80 48.49
C ARG A 216 -5.63 34.52 49.84
N GLU A 217 -4.68 34.22 50.72
CA GLU A 217 -4.54 34.91 52.01
C GLU A 217 -4.16 36.38 51.81
N MET A 218 -3.17 36.66 50.95
CA MET A 218 -2.77 38.01 50.58
C MET A 218 -3.90 38.79 49.90
N SER A 219 -4.69 38.17 49.02
CA SER A 219 -5.85 38.80 48.40
C SER A 219 -6.93 39.16 49.43
N LYS A 220 -7.21 38.26 50.38
CA LYS A 220 -8.13 38.56 51.49
C LYS A 220 -7.60 39.69 52.38
N GLU A 221 -6.30 39.66 52.70
CA GLU A 221 -5.67 40.73 53.49
C GLU A 221 -5.68 42.06 52.75
N LEU A 222 -5.50 42.06 51.42
CA LEU A 222 -5.65 43.23 50.57
C LEU A 222 -7.09 43.75 50.55
N GLU A 223 -8.08 42.88 50.39
CA GLU A 223 -9.51 43.25 50.44
C GLU A 223 -9.88 43.82 51.83
N GLU A 224 -9.37 43.23 52.91
CA GLU A 224 -9.57 43.75 54.26
C GLU A 224 -8.88 45.10 54.48
N ARG A 225 -7.66 45.31 53.95
CA ARG A 225 -6.97 46.62 53.97
C ARG A 225 -7.72 47.66 53.15
N GLN A 226 -8.26 47.27 52.00
CA GLN A 226 -9.13 48.13 51.18
C GLN A 226 -10.41 48.50 51.94
N ALA A 227 -11.04 47.54 52.64
CA ALA A 227 -12.24 47.76 53.43
C ALA A 227 -11.99 48.60 54.70
N LYS A 228 -10.81 48.46 55.32
CA LYS A 228 -10.39 49.20 56.52
C LYS A 228 -9.89 50.61 56.21
N GLY A 229 -9.75 50.99 54.93
CA GLY A 229 -9.29 52.33 54.53
C GLY A 229 -7.83 52.63 54.93
N THR A 230 -7.07 51.63 55.37
CA THR A 230 -5.64 51.75 55.73
C THR A 230 -4.76 51.65 54.49
N ARG A 231 -5.10 52.45 53.48
CA ARG A 231 -4.39 52.53 52.21
C ARG A 231 -3.35 53.63 52.35
N ASP A 232 -2.07 53.29 52.21
CA ASP A 232 -1.04 54.31 52.02
C ASP A 232 -1.15 54.82 50.59
N GLU A 233 -2.02 55.81 50.38
CA GLU A 233 -2.31 56.41 49.07
C GLU A 233 -1.02 56.85 48.37
N ARG A 234 -0.02 57.30 49.12
CA ARG A 234 1.29 57.70 48.60
C ARG A 234 2.08 56.53 48.02
N ALA A 235 2.07 55.38 48.70
CA ALA A 235 2.76 54.17 48.23
C ALA A 235 2.10 53.63 46.96
N GLU A 236 0.77 53.70 46.86
CA GLU A 236 0.05 53.27 45.67
C GLU A 236 0.20 54.22 44.49
N GLU A 237 0.15 55.53 44.73
CA GLU A 237 0.48 56.52 43.71
C GLU A 237 1.91 56.32 43.21
N GLY A 238 2.85 55.99 44.11
CA GLY A 238 4.22 55.62 43.77
C GLY A 238 4.29 54.37 42.89
N CYS A 239 3.63 53.28 43.29
CA CYS A 239 3.60 52.03 42.50
C CYS A 239 2.91 52.23 41.14
N ARG A 240 1.81 53.00 41.10
CA ARG A 240 1.11 53.34 39.86
C ARG A 240 2.00 54.20 38.96
N TRP A 241 2.69 55.19 39.52
CA TRP A 241 3.64 56.02 38.78
C TRP A 241 4.78 55.19 38.23
N ILE A 242 5.40 54.30 39.02
CA ILE A 242 6.47 53.41 38.56
C ILE A 242 5.94 52.48 37.47
N THR A 243 4.75 51.91 37.62
CA THR A 243 4.16 51.00 36.61
C THR A 243 3.90 51.74 35.31
N ASN A 244 3.27 52.92 35.37
CA ASN A 244 2.98 53.73 34.20
C ASN A 244 4.28 54.21 33.53
N THR A 245 5.25 54.65 34.32
CA THR A 245 6.54 55.13 33.84
C THR A 245 7.33 53.99 33.20
N THR A 246 7.33 52.80 33.79
CA THR A 246 7.97 51.60 33.23
C THR A 246 7.29 51.18 31.93
N ALA A 247 5.95 51.19 31.87
CA ALA A 247 5.22 50.89 30.63
C ALA A 247 5.54 51.89 29.50
N LEU A 248 5.61 53.18 29.82
CA LEU A 248 6.03 54.22 28.88
C LEU A 248 7.48 54.02 28.42
N TYR A 249 8.41 53.74 29.34
CA TYR A 249 9.81 53.46 29.00
C TYR A 249 9.96 52.20 28.15
N SER A 250 9.27 51.11 28.50
CA SER A 250 9.28 49.88 27.71
C SER A 250 8.74 50.12 26.30
N SER A 251 7.61 50.83 26.17
CA SER A 251 7.05 51.20 24.86
C SER A 251 7.99 52.09 24.05
N LEU A 252 8.60 53.11 24.66
CA LEU A 252 9.55 54.00 23.99
C LEU A 252 10.78 53.24 23.47
N MET A 253 11.27 52.29 24.26
CA MET A 253 12.42 51.46 23.95
C MET A 253 12.07 50.26 23.06
N GLY A 254 10.79 50.05 22.73
CA GLY A 254 10.33 48.88 21.96
C GLY A 254 10.52 47.55 22.69
N ILE A 255 10.60 47.56 24.02
CA ILE A 255 10.77 46.36 24.84
C ILE A 255 9.38 45.76 25.10
N ARG A 256 9.15 44.56 24.56
CA ARG A 256 7.93 43.78 24.76
C ARG A 256 7.95 43.04 26.10
N SER A 257 9.09 42.44 26.42
CA SER A 257 9.27 41.75 27.70
C SER A 257 10.74 41.83 28.14
N ALA A 258 10.94 41.76 29.45
CA ALA A 258 12.25 41.77 30.06
C ALA A 258 12.25 40.79 31.23
N TYR A 259 13.21 39.87 31.26
CA TYR A 259 13.35 38.92 32.35
C TYR A 259 14.82 38.60 32.61
N SER A 260 15.12 38.19 33.85
CA SER A 260 16.45 37.75 34.23
C SER A 260 16.49 36.23 34.34
N VAL A 261 17.65 35.66 34.02
CA VAL A 261 17.93 34.24 34.07
C VAL A 261 19.09 34.02 35.04
N GLY A 262 18.91 33.07 35.95
CA GLY A 262 19.89 32.71 36.98
C GLY A 262 19.52 33.16 38.39
N ALA A 263 20.18 32.53 39.38
CA ALA A 263 20.13 32.91 40.79
C ALA A 263 21.54 32.75 41.40
N PRO A 264 22.35 33.82 41.51
CA PRO A 264 22.06 35.23 41.18
C PRO A 264 21.84 35.48 39.67
N PRO A 265 21.15 36.56 39.27
CA PRO A 265 20.86 36.84 37.87
C PRO A 265 22.17 37.05 37.10
N THR A 266 22.49 36.10 36.23
CA THR A 266 23.70 36.14 35.39
C THR A 266 23.40 36.74 34.04
N ASP A 267 22.19 36.51 33.51
CA ASP A 267 21.78 37.02 32.20
C ASP A 267 20.48 37.80 32.31
N MET A 268 20.35 38.86 31.52
CA MET A 268 19.09 39.56 31.29
C MET A 268 18.71 39.46 29.83
N ILE A 269 17.47 39.08 29.57
CA ILE A 269 16.94 38.92 28.22
C ILE A 269 15.88 40.00 28.01
N LEU A 270 16.07 40.79 26.96
CA LEU A 270 15.16 41.84 26.52
C LEU A 270 14.58 41.46 25.15
N GLU A 271 13.27 41.26 25.09
CA GLU A 271 12.56 41.02 23.84
C GLU A 271 12.18 42.36 23.21
N LEU A 272 12.81 42.69 22.07
CA LEU A 272 12.63 43.92 21.33
C LEU A 272 11.69 43.69 20.14
N GLU A 273 10.70 44.57 19.98
CA GLU A 273 9.77 44.56 18.86
C GLU A 273 10.34 45.34 17.65
N THR A 274 10.29 44.71 16.48
CA THR A 274 10.70 45.30 15.20
C THR A 274 9.50 45.89 14.45
N THR A 275 9.76 46.74 13.45
CA THR A 275 8.72 47.37 12.59
C THR A 275 7.85 46.37 11.83
N GLU A 276 8.34 45.15 11.61
CA GLU A 276 7.62 44.08 10.91
C GLU A 276 6.78 43.19 11.86
N GLY A 277 6.77 43.49 13.16
CA GLY A 277 6.10 42.66 14.18
C GLY A 277 6.91 41.42 14.61
N ASN A 278 8.13 41.26 14.09
CA ASN A 278 9.07 40.25 14.57
C ASN A 278 9.67 40.65 15.91
N VAL A 279 9.91 39.68 16.79
CA VAL A 279 10.56 39.89 18.09
C VAL A 279 12.00 39.40 18.01
N ARG A 280 12.95 40.23 18.44
CA ARG A 280 14.36 39.84 18.60
C ARG A 280 14.75 39.92 20.06
N ALA A 281 15.47 38.91 20.56
CA ALA A 281 15.90 38.89 21.95
C ALA A 281 17.37 39.35 22.07
N LEU A 282 17.59 40.43 22.83
CA LEU A 282 18.91 40.88 23.24
C LEU A 282 19.24 40.25 24.59
N LYS A 283 20.29 39.44 24.62
CA LYS A 283 20.86 38.86 25.83
C LYS A 283 21.98 39.77 26.34
N ILE A 284 21.94 40.15 27.60
CA ILE A 284 22.97 40.94 28.29
C ILE A 284 23.53 40.09 29.41
N GLU A 285 24.85 39.91 29.42
CA GLU A 285 25.56 39.08 30.39
C GLU A 285 26.14 39.96 31.50
N TYR A 286 25.83 39.59 32.75
CA TYR A 286 26.31 40.27 33.94
C TYR A 286 27.35 39.42 34.66
N GLY A 287 28.40 40.11 35.13
CA GLY A 287 29.37 39.54 36.05
C GLY A 287 28.81 39.39 37.47
N PRO A 288 29.54 38.66 38.35
CA PRO A 288 29.19 38.52 39.76
C PRO A 288 29.21 39.85 40.54
N ASP A 289 29.81 40.88 39.96
CA ASP A 289 29.85 42.27 40.43
C ASP A 289 28.64 43.11 39.94
N GLY A 290 27.72 42.51 39.19
CA GLY A 290 26.53 43.18 38.63
C GLY A 290 26.83 44.10 37.45
N ARG A 291 28.05 44.04 36.89
CA ARG A 291 28.47 44.83 35.73
C ARG A 291 28.27 44.04 34.44
N MET A 292 27.93 44.74 33.36
CA MET A 292 27.81 44.16 32.04
C MET A 292 29.18 43.67 31.56
N ARG A 293 29.25 42.41 31.13
CA ARG A 293 30.44 41.78 30.53
C ARG A 293 30.33 41.63 29.02
N GLY A 294 29.11 41.52 28.51
CA GLY A 294 28.85 41.39 27.09
C GLY A 294 27.36 41.45 26.81
N ALA A 295 27.02 41.51 25.52
CA ALA A 295 25.66 41.32 25.06
C ALA A 295 25.67 40.69 23.66
N SER A 296 24.63 39.93 23.34
CA SER A 296 24.49 39.24 22.06
C SER A 296 23.03 39.20 21.64
N LEU A 297 22.76 39.23 20.33
CA LEU A 297 21.43 38.94 19.81
C LEU A 297 21.22 37.43 19.71
N VAL A 298 20.12 36.96 20.29
CA VAL A 298 19.71 35.56 20.22
C VAL A 298 19.05 35.33 18.86
N ASP A 299 19.48 34.28 18.17
CA ASP A 299 18.94 33.82 16.87
C ASP A 299 19.05 34.84 15.71
N SER A 300 20.06 35.72 15.73
CA SER A 300 20.33 36.68 14.65
C SER A 300 21.80 36.63 14.20
N SER A 301 22.04 36.81 12.90
CA SER A 301 23.39 36.95 12.31
C SER A 301 23.95 38.37 12.39
N ASP A 302 23.18 39.31 12.97
CA ASP A 302 23.59 40.71 13.06
C ASP A 302 24.64 40.88 14.14
N ASP A 303 25.83 41.27 13.72
CA ASP A 303 26.93 41.59 14.61
C ASP A 303 26.66 42.93 15.33
N ILE A 304 26.76 42.90 16.65
CA ILE A 304 26.61 44.05 17.56
C ILE A 304 27.84 44.24 18.46
N GLU A 305 28.93 43.51 18.23
CA GLU A 305 30.13 43.56 19.08
C GLU A 305 30.70 44.98 19.17
N ASP A 306 30.68 45.73 18.06
CA ASP A 306 31.11 47.13 17.99
C ASP A 306 30.34 48.05 18.95
N LEU A 307 29.02 47.87 19.03
CA LEU A 307 28.15 48.61 19.95
C LEU A 307 28.37 48.19 21.40
N VAL A 308 28.60 46.90 21.63
CA VAL A 308 28.85 46.36 22.97
C VAL A 308 30.19 46.87 23.51
N GLU A 309 31.27 46.80 22.73
CA GLU A 309 32.59 47.30 23.12
C GLU A 309 32.56 48.80 23.47
N ALA A 310 31.87 49.61 22.67
CA ALA A 310 31.72 51.04 22.93
C ALA A 310 30.97 51.34 24.24
N ARG A 311 30.03 50.47 24.65
CA ARG A 311 29.17 50.66 25.85
C ARG A 311 29.65 49.88 27.07
N LEU A 312 30.58 48.94 26.92
CA LEU A 312 31.21 48.21 28.03
C LEU A 312 32.03 49.14 28.93
N GLN A 313 32.69 50.15 28.37
CA GLN A 313 33.48 51.11 29.16
C GLN A 313 32.60 52.02 30.02
N SER A 314 31.47 52.47 29.48
CA SER A 314 30.53 53.36 30.19
C SER A 314 29.50 52.62 31.04
N GLN A 315 29.35 51.30 30.86
CA GLN A 315 28.33 50.47 31.52
C GLN A 315 26.90 51.00 31.28
N ASP A 316 26.66 51.61 30.12
CA ASP A 316 25.38 52.23 29.80
C ASP A 316 24.51 51.28 28.97
N VAL A 317 23.77 50.43 29.69
CA VAL A 317 22.84 49.45 29.12
C VAL A 317 21.70 50.13 28.36
N ARG A 318 21.26 51.33 28.79
CA ARG A 318 20.14 52.02 28.14
C ARG A 318 20.54 52.46 26.74
N SER A 319 21.70 53.12 26.61
CA SER A 319 22.19 53.55 25.30
C SER A 319 22.48 52.35 24.39
N LEU A 320 23.01 51.24 24.94
CA LEU A 320 23.19 50.00 24.19
C LEU A 320 21.87 49.48 23.60
N VAL A 321 20.79 49.41 24.38
CA VAL A 321 19.48 48.95 23.89
C VAL A 321 18.93 49.87 22.79
N GLN A 322 19.16 51.19 22.88
CA GLN A 322 18.75 52.14 21.84
C GLN A 322 19.53 51.95 20.55
N ASP A 323 20.86 51.82 20.65
CA ASP A 323 21.75 51.64 19.50
C ASP A 323 21.46 50.30 18.80
N VAL A 324 21.28 49.23 19.56
CA VAL A 324 20.91 47.91 19.06
C VAL A 324 19.53 47.94 18.40
N ARG A 325 18.54 48.60 19.01
CA ARG A 325 17.23 48.78 18.39
C ARG A 325 17.32 49.58 17.09
N ALA A 326 18.09 50.66 17.04
CA ALA A 326 18.26 51.46 15.83
C ALA A 326 18.92 50.65 14.69
N ARG A 327 19.77 49.67 15.03
CA ARG A 327 20.40 48.75 14.07
C ARG A 327 19.45 47.66 13.58
N ILE A 328 18.61 47.13 14.46
CA ILE A 328 17.59 46.11 14.15
C ILE A 328 16.41 46.69 13.33
N LEU A 329 16.14 48.00 13.44
CA LEU A 329 15.09 48.68 12.70
C LEU A 329 15.49 49.07 11.25
N ARG A 330 16.76 48.88 10.86
CA ARG A 330 17.24 49.10 9.49
C ARG A 330 17.08 47.83 8.66
#